data_AF-A0A1X7UAS2-F1
#
_entry.id   AF-A0A1X7UAS2-F1
#
_cell.length_a   1.000
_cell.length_b   1.000
_cell.length_c   1.000
_cell.angle_alpha   90.00
_cell.angle_beta   90.00
_cell.angle_gamma   90.00
#
_symmetry.space_group_name_H-M   'P 1'
#
loop_
_entity.id
_entity.type
_entity.pdbx_description
1 polymer ?
#
loop_
_entity_poly.entity_id
_entity_poly.type
_entity_poly.pdbx_seq_one_letter_code
_entity_poly.pdbx_strand_id
1 'polypeptide(L)'
;MYSLMLECKRFKGRHTAENIYSYYCEATTSYNIKGKVITTVTDNASNVVKAFSIPGYHGDLQDYDEDEEEDEGEMNATDLHDSLDYVSQHDTCFAHTLQLVIKDGFKEIGAVSTVLEKVATIVSYVRRSQSATEIMEGETRLQLRNATR
;
A
#
# COMPACT_ATOMS: atom_id res chain seq x y z
N MET A 1 3.19 11.57 19.06
CA MET A 1 3.11 10.57 17.98
C MET A 1 4.53 10.13 17.68
N TYR A 2 4.82 8.84 17.83
CA TYR A 2 6.13 8.28 17.51
C TYR A 2 6.02 7.48 16.22
N SER A 3 7.00 7.62 15.34
CA SER A 3 7.15 6.78 14.15
C SER A 3 8.46 6.02 14.28
N LEU A 4 8.39 4.70 14.15
CA LEU A 4 9.52 3.79 14.26
C LEU A 4 9.53 2.91 13.02
N MET A 5 10.63 2.96 12.26
CA MET A 5 10.84 2.01 11.18
C MET A 5 11.27 0.68 11.78
N LEU A 6 10.42 -0.34 11.66
CA LEU A 6 10.77 -1.69 12.09
C LEU A 6 11.75 -2.32 11.09
N GLU A 7 11.41 -2.27 9.80
CA GLU A 7 12.10 -3.03 8.77
C GLU A 7 12.10 -2.32 7.41
N CYS A 8 13.19 -2.46 6.66
CA CYS A 8 13.30 -2.11 5.24
C CYS A 8 14.16 -3.15 4.53
N LYS A 9 13.58 -4.31 4.21
CA LYS A 9 14.27 -5.39 3.51
C LYS A 9 13.97 -5.38 2.01
N ARG A 10 14.94 -5.81 1.21
CA ARG A 10 14.74 -6.06 -0.22
C ARG A 10 13.82 -7.26 -0.41
N PHE A 11 12.67 -7.05 -1.04
CA PHE A 11 11.80 -8.14 -1.47
C PHE A 11 12.49 -8.96 -2.57
N LYS A 12 12.63 -10.28 -2.36
CA LYS A 12 13.24 -11.21 -3.32
C LYS A 12 12.17 -12.09 -3.96
N GLY A 13 12.35 -12.40 -5.24
CA GLY A 13 11.43 -13.27 -5.99
C GLY A 13 10.22 -12.53 -6.57
N ARG A 14 9.13 -13.26 -6.81
CA ARG A 14 7.90 -12.69 -7.39
C ARG A 14 7.05 -12.03 -6.31
N HIS A 15 6.53 -10.85 -6.61
CA HIS A 15 5.65 -10.08 -5.73
C HIS A 15 4.20 -10.58 -5.85
N THR A 16 3.94 -11.87 -5.62
CA THR A 16 2.57 -12.41 -5.56
C THR A 16 1.91 -12.05 -4.22
N ALA A 17 0.59 -12.13 -4.15
CA ALA A 17 -0.15 -11.81 -2.93
C ALA A 17 0.32 -12.66 -1.73
N GLU A 18 0.52 -13.96 -1.96
CA GLU A 18 0.94 -14.92 -0.94
C GLU A 18 2.36 -14.61 -0.43
N ASN A 19 3.27 -14.25 -1.33
CA ASN A 19 4.63 -13.88 -0.94
C ASN A 19 4.62 -12.57 -0.15
N ILE A 20 3.82 -11.58 -0.55
CA ILE A 20 3.68 -10.31 0.19
C ILE A 20 3.14 -10.58 1.60
N TYR A 21 2.08 -11.39 1.71
CA TYR A 21 1.49 -11.75 3.00
C TYR A 21 2.46 -12.53 3.90
N SER A 22 3.27 -13.42 3.31
CA SER A 22 4.33 -14.14 4.01
C SER A 22 5.37 -13.20 4.61
N TYR A 23 5.83 -12.18 3.86
CA TYR A 23 6.76 -11.16 4.39
C TYR A 23 6.14 -10.36 5.53
N TYR A 24 4.86 -10.00 5.42
CA TYR A 24 4.13 -9.35 6.52
C TYR A 24 4.07 -10.22 7.78
N CYS A 25 3.76 -11.51 7.63
CA CYS A 25 3.75 -12.48 8.73
C CYS A 25 5.13 -12.64 9.37
N GLU A 26 6.19 -12.72 8.55
CA GLU A 26 7.58 -12.82 9.03
C GLU A 26 7.97 -11.58 9.84
N ALA A 27 7.73 -10.38 9.28
CA ALA A 27 8.06 -9.12 9.94
C ALA A 27 7.32 -9.03 11.29
N THR A 28 5.99 -9.15 11.29
CA THR A 28 5.20 -9.03 12.54
C THR A 28 5.58 -10.06 13.60
N THR A 29 5.91 -11.29 13.18
CA THR A 29 6.40 -12.33 14.10
C THR A 29 7.78 -12.00 14.66
N SER A 30 8.72 -11.54 13.82
CA SER A 30 10.10 -11.24 14.21
C SER A 30 10.21 -10.11 15.25
N TYR A 31 9.28 -9.14 15.22
CA TYR A 31 9.20 -8.07 16.21
C TYR A 31 8.23 -8.36 17.37
N ASN A 32 7.67 -9.57 17.44
CA ASN A 32 6.71 -9.98 18.48
C ASN A 32 5.48 -9.05 18.58
N ILE A 33 5.00 -8.60 17.42
CA ILE A 33 3.83 -7.73 17.24
C ILE A 33 2.70 -8.40 16.46
N LYS A 34 2.83 -9.68 16.12
CA LYS A 34 1.73 -10.47 15.56
C LYS A 34 0.54 -10.44 16.53
N GLY A 35 -0.67 -10.17 16.02
CA GLY A 35 -1.88 -9.97 16.81
C GLY A 35 -1.98 -8.61 17.53
N LYS A 36 -0.98 -7.73 17.38
CA LYS A 36 -0.99 -6.36 17.93
C LYS A 36 -1.14 -5.29 16.85
N VAL A 37 -1.28 -5.71 15.59
CA VAL A 37 -1.46 -4.81 14.45
C VAL A 37 -2.93 -4.47 14.32
N ILE A 38 -3.27 -3.20 14.54
CA ILE A 38 -4.65 -2.70 14.47
C ILE A 38 -5.05 -2.43 13.01
N THR A 39 -4.17 -1.76 12.26
CA THR A 39 -4.40 -1.45 10.84
C THR A 39 -3.10 -1.63 10.05
N THR A 40 -3.24 -2.06 8.81
CA THR A 40 -2.17 -2.04 7.81
C THR A 40 -2.58 -1.12 6.67
N VAL A 41 -1.74 -0.13 6.36
CA VAL A 41 -1.93 0.77 5.24
C VAL A 41 -0.95 0.42 4.13
N THR A 42 -1.44 0.13 2.92
CA THR A 42 -0.57 -0.20 1.77
C THR A 42 -0.94 0.56 0.50
N ASP A 43 -0.07 0.56 -0.51
CA ASP A 43 -0.47 1.03 -1.83
C ASP A 43 -1.55 0.13 -2.47
N ASN A 44 -2.13 0.60 -3.60
CA ASN A 44 -3.22 -0.10 -4.29
C ASN A 44 -2.71 -1.06 -5.38
N ALA A 45 -1.45 -1.48 -5.35
CA ALA A 45 -0.97 -2.47 -6.30
C ALA A 45 -1.78 -3.77 -6.16
N SER A 46 -2.20 -4.35 -7.27
CA SER A 46 -3.17 -5.46 -7.28
C SER A 46 -2.78 -6.62 -6.36
N ASN A 47 -1.51 -7.02 -6.37
CA ASN A 47 -1.04 -8.12 -5.51
C ASN A 47 -0.90 -7.72 -4.04
N VAL A 48 -0.66 -6.44 -3.75
CA VAL A 48 -0.58 -5.93 -2.38
C VAL A 48 -1.98 -5.93 -1.77
N VAL A 49 -2.98 -5.38 -2.45
CA VAL A 49 -4.38 -5.41 -1.99
C VAL A 49 -4.84 -6.86 -1.75
N LYS A 50 -4.60 -7.75 -2.71
CA LYS A 50 -4.95 -9.17 -2.57
C LYS A 50 -4.28 -9.85 -1.38
N ALA A 51 -3.06 -9.46 -1.01
CA ALA A 51 -2.34 -10.06 0.12
C ALA A 51 -3.09 -9.87 1.44
N PHE A 52 -3.78 -8.75 1.60
CA PHE A 52 -4.55 -8.41 2.81
C PHE A 52 -6.04 -8.77 2.69
N SER A 53 -6.42 -9.45 1.61
CA SER A 53 -7.71 -10.14 1.46
C SER A 53 -7.58 -11.67 1.61
N ILE A 54 -6.38 -12.17 1.91
CA ILE A 54 -6.15 -13.61 2.15
C ILE A 54 -6.83 -14.02 3.46
N PRO A 55 -7.51 -15.18 3.51
CA PRO A 55 -8.09 -15.72 4.75
C PRO A 55 -7.07 -15.77 5.89
N GLY A 56 -7.48 -15.33 7.08
CA GLY A 56 -6.63 -15.24 8.25
C GLY A 56 -5.85 -13.92 8.43
N TYR A 57 -6.05 -12.91 7.57
CA TYR A 57 -5.63 -11.53 7.86
C TYR A 57 -6.69 -10.75 8.63
N HIS A 58 -7.93 -10.73 8.13
CA HIS A 58 -9.09 -10.40 8.94
C HIS A 58 -9.39 -11.65 9.75
N GLY A 59 -9.36 -11.58 11.09
CA GLY A 59 -9.83 -12.70 11.92
C GLY A 59 -11.20 -13.14 11.39
N ASP A 60 -11.37 -14.45 11.18
CA ASP A 60 -12.47 -15.04 10.40
C ASP A 60 -13.86 -14.53 10.86
N LEU A 61 -14.32 -13.42 10.28
CA LEU A 61 -15.72 -13.08 10.21
C LEU A 61 -16.20 -13.58 8.86
N GLN A 62 -16.75 -14.79 8.92
CA GLN A 62 -17.67 -15.32 7.93
C GLN A 62 -18.81 -14.30 7.71
N ASP A 63 -19.34 -14.31 6.48
CA ASP A 63 -20.51 -13.57 6.01
C ASP A 63 -21.45 -13.08 7.12
N TYR A 64 -21.60 -11.75 7.22
CA TYR A 64 -22.85 -11.18 7.69
C TYR A 64 -23.80 -11.12 6.49
N ASP A 65 -24.38 -12.27 6.15
CA ASP A 65 -25.76 -12.25 5.68
C ASP A 65 -26.62 -11.85 6.89
N GLU A 66 -27.40 -10.78 6.74
CA GLU A 66 -28.43 -10.36 7.68
C GLU A 66 -29.40 -11.52 7.89
N ASP A 67 -29.43 -12.10 9.09
CA ASP A 67 -30.63 -12.69 9.71
C ASP A 67 -30.35 -12.80 11.22
N GLU A 68 -30.78 -11.75 11.95
CA GLU A 68 -30.83 -11.71 13.40
C GLU A 68 -31.88 -12.69 13.93
N GLU A 69 -31.48 -13.58 14.83
CA GLU A 69 -32.38 -14.14 15.85
C GLU A 69 -31.66 -13.97 17.21
N GLU A 70 -32.19 -13.05 18.01
CA GLU A 70 -31.76 -12.78 19.38
C GLU A 70 -32.16 -13.95 20.31
N ASP A 71 -31.20 -14.54 21.01
CA ASP A 71 -31.48 -15.39 22.18
C ASP A 71 -30.78 -14.81 23.41
N GLU A 72 -31.59 -14.22 24.30
CA GLU A 72 -31.15 -13.63 25.56
C GLU A 72 -30.82 -14.73 26.59
N GLY A 73 -29.52 -14.98 26.76
CA GLY A 73 -28.99 -15.83 27.83
C GLY A 73 -28.06 -15.06 28.78
N GLU A 74 -28.60 -14.64 29.93
CA GLU A 74 -27.85 -14.11 31.07
C GLU A 74 -26.94 -15.20 31.69
N MET A 75 -25.63 -14.95 31.92
CA MET A 75 -24.89 -15.43 33.12
C MET A 75 -23.39 -15.03 33.19
N ASN A 76 -23.08 -14.40 34.34
CA ASN A 76 -21.89 -14.48 35.22
C ASN A 76 -20.50 -13.94 34.82
N ALA A 77 -20.04 -13.01 35.68
CA ALA A 77 -18.71 -12.43 35.75
C ALA A 77 -17.68 -13.40 36.36
N THR A 78 -16.78 -13.92 35.53
CA THR A 78 -15.48 -14.45 35.98
C THR A 78 -14.41 -14.13 34.93
N ASP A 79 -13.42 -13.32 35.32
CA ASP A 79 -12.09 -13.12 34.72
C ASP A 79 -11.99 -12.98 33.19
N LEU A 80 -12.43 -11.83 32.65
CA LEU A 80 -12.06 -11.38 31.31
C LEU A 80 -10.62 -10.85 31.32
N HIS A 81 -9.63 -11.73 31.21
CA HIS A 81 -8.34 -11.34 30.64
C HIS A 81 -8.52 -11.11 29.13
N ASP A 82 -9.13 -9.96 28.82
CA ASP A 82 -9.06 -9.14 27.61
C ASP A 82 -8.37 -9.77 26.39
N SER A 83 -8.94 -10.87 25.86
CA SER A 83 -8.68 -11.33 24.50
C SER A 83 -9.62 -10.54 23.59
N LEU A 84 -9.44 -9.22 23.54
CA LEU A 84 -9.93 -8.46 22.42
C LEU A 84 -9.14 -8.98 21.21
N ASP A 85 -9.75 -9.89 20.47
CA ASP A 85 -9.27 -10.28 19.16
C ASP A 85 -9.28 -9.02 18.28
N TYR A 86 -8.14 -8.34 18.24
CA TYR A 86 -7.95 -7.19 17.37
C TYR A 86 -8.07 -7.68 15.93
N VAL A 87 -9.21 -7.42 15.30
CA VAL A 87 -9.40 -7.65 13.88
C VAL A 87 -8.53 -6.63 13.14
N SER A 88 -7.43 -7.09 12.54
CA SER A 88 -6.58 -6.23 11.72
C SER A 88 -7.36 -5.73 10.51
N GLN A 89 -7.50 -4.41 10.39
CA GLN A 89 -8.11 -3.79 9.21
C GLN A 89 -7.05 -3.52 8.13
N HIS A 90 -7.47 -3.51 6.87
CA HIS A 90 -6.63 -3.10 5.74
C HIS A 90 -7.17 -1.82 5.12
N ASP A 91 -6.30 -0.80 5.05
CA ASP A 91 -6.60 0.47 4.41
C ASP A 91 -5.70 0.69 3.20
N THR A 92 -6.26 1.39 2.23
CA THR A 92 -5.51 1.85 1.07
C THR A 92 -4.78 3.16 1.35
N CYS A 93 -3.58 3.30 0.80
CA CYS A 93 -2.76 4.48 1.00
C CYS A 93 -3.39 5.67 0.29
N PHE A 94 -3.83 6.65 1.09
CA PHE A 94 -4.43 7.89 0.59
C PHE A 94 -3.55 8.59 -0.45
N ALA A 95 -2.23 8.65 -0.22
CA ALA A 95 -1.31 9.30 -1.16
C ALA A 95 -1.25 8.57 -2.51
N HIS A 96 -1.33 7.23 -2.50
CA HIS A 96 -1.38 6.46 -3.74
C HIS A 96 -2.72 6.68 -4.47
N THR A 97 -3.83 6.67 -3.74
CA THR A 97 -5.16 6.97 -4.31
C THR A 97 -5.19 8.36 -4.94
N LEU A 98 -4.68 9.39 -4.25
CA LEU A 98 -4.58 10.74 -4.79
C LEU A 98 -3.72 10.79 -6.05
N GLN A 99 -2.59 10.07 -6.06
CA GLN A 99 -1.74 9.95 -7.25
C GLN A 99 -2.50 9.33 -8.42
N LEU A 100 -3.33 8.30 -8.20
CA LEU A 100 -4.15 7.68 -9.24
C LEU A 100 -5.18 8.67 -9.78
N VAL A 101 -5.91 9.36 -8.91
CA VAL A 101 -6.90 10.38 -9.30
C VAL A 101 -6.28 11.45 -10.20
N ILE A 102 -5.10 11.96 -9.84
CA ILE A 102 -4.39 12.97 -10.66
C ILE A 102 -3.99 12.38 -12.02
N LYS A 103 -3.45 11.16 -12.03
CA LYS A 103 -3.05 10.49 -13.27
C LYS A 103 -4.23 10.27 -14.21
N ASP A 104 -5.37 9.84 -13.68
CA ASP A 104 -6.55 9.60 -14.49
C ASP A 104 -7.15 10.91 -14.98
N GLY A 105 -7.21 11.94 -14.15
CA GLY A 105 -7.60 13.30 -14.57
C GLY A 105 -6.73 13.84 -15.72
N PHE A 106 -5.42 13.61 -15.71
CA PHE A 106 -4.54 14.03 -16.81
C PHE A 106 -4.77 13.26 -18.12
N LYS A 107 -5.23 12.00 -18.06
CA LYS A 107 -5.59 11.24 -19.25
C LYS A 107 -6.90 11.72 -19.86
N GLU A 108 -7.88 12.05 -19.03
CA GLU A 108 -9.19 12.54 -19.48
C GLU A 108 -9.09 13.90 -20.19
N ILE A 109 -8.15 14.75 -19.77
CA ILE A 109 -7.89 16.04 -20.43
C ILE A 109 -6.99 15.83 -21.65
N GLY A 110 -7.58 15.63 -22.83
CA GLY A 110 -6.84 15.28 -24.05
C GLY A 110 -5.66 16.21 -24.41
N ALA A 111 -5.79 17.52 -24.16
CA ALA A 111 -4.68 18.47 -24.38
C ALA A 111 -3.48 18.20 -23.44
N VAL A 112 -3.75 17.89 -22.17
CA VAL A 112 -2.71 17.57 -21.18
C VAL A 112 -2.09 16.21 -21.48
N SER A 113 -2.90 15.19 -21.78
CA SER A 113 -2.40 13.86 -22.19
C SER A 113 -1.46 13.97 -23.39
N THR A 114 -1.86 14.72 -24.41
CA THR A 114 -1.03 14.94 -25.62
C THR A 114 0.31 15.59 -25.30
N VAL A 115 0.34 16.60 -24.43
CA VAL A 115 1.58 17.26 -24.01
C VAL A 115 2.46 16.29 -23.23
N LEU A 116 1.88 15.54 -22.28
CA LEU A 116 2.61 14.57 -21.48
C LEU A 116 3.22 13.46 -22.34
N GLU A 117 2.52 12.96 -23.34
CA GLU A 117 3.02 11.96 -24.30
C GLU A 117 4.21 12.48 -25.13
N LYS A 118 4.14 13.72 -25.62
CA LYS A 118 5.25 14.35 -26.33
C LYS A 118 6.46 14.55 -25.43
N VAL A 119 6.26 15.01 -24.20
CA VAL A 119 7.33 15.16 -23.21
C VAL A 119 7.94 13.81 -22.85
N ALA A 120 7.12 12.78 -22.63
CA ALA A 120 7.59 11.43 -22.35
C ALA A 120 8.44 10.86 -23.50
N THR A 121 8.07 11.18 -24.74
CA THR A 121 8.85 10.82 -25.94
C THR A 121 10.24 11.46 -25.92
N ILE A 122 10.32 12.77 -25.63
CA ILE A 122 11.60 13.49 -25.51
C ILE A 122 12.45 12.89 -24.39
N VAL A 123 11.88 12.72 -23.19
CA VAL A 123 12.59 12.11 -22.04
C VAL A 123 13.10 10.70 -22.39
N SER A 124 12.28 9.91 -23.10
CA SER A 124 12.67 8.57 -23.54
C SER A 124 13.81 8.60 -24.54
N TYR A 125 13.83 9.56 -25.47
CA TYR A 125 14.93 9.76 -26.41
C TYR A 125 16.22 10.15 -25.68
N VAL A 126 16.16 11.15 -24.79
CA VAL A 126 17.34 11.61 -24.05
C VAL A 126 17.93 10.46 -23.23
N ARG A 127 17.12 9.72 -22.47
CA ARG A 127 17.59 8.59 -21.65
C ARG A 127 18.26 7.46 -22.45
N ARG A 128 17.97 7.33 -23.74
CA ARG A 128 18.53 6.28 -24.62
C ARG A 128 19.74 6.76 -25.42
N SER A 129 19.96 8.07 -25.50
CA SER A 129 21.03 8.67 -26.30
C SER A 129 22.11 9.25 -25.38
N GLN A 130 23.32 8.71 -25.48
CA GLN A 130 24.46 9.21 -24.73
C GLN A 130 24.77 10.66 -25.10
N SER A 131 24.83 10.98 -26.39
CA SER A 131 25.08 12.34 -26.87
C SER A 131 24.01 13.34 -26.40
N ALA A 132 22.73 12.95 -26.42
CA ALA A 132 21.66 13.84 -25.93
C ALA A 132 21.73 14.02 -24.41
N THR A 133 22.13 12.99 -23.67
CA THR A 133 22.33 13.08 -22.21
C THR A 133 23.48 14.03 -21.88
N GLU A 134 24.63 13.91 -22.56
CA GLU A 134 25.80 14.78 -22.38
C GLU A 134 25.47 16.26 -22.66
N ILE A 135 24.69 16.54 -23.71
CA ILE A 135 24.22 17.91 -24.00
C ILE A 135 23.35 18.45 -22.85
N MET A 136 22.47 17.60 -22.29
CA MET A 136 21.55 18.00 -21.21
C MET A 136 22.21 18.10 -19.84
N GLU A 137 23.38 17.47 -19.62
CA GLU A 137 24.14 17.56 -18.37
C GLU A 137 24.75 18.95 -18.13
N GLY A 138 25.04 19.69 -19.22
CA GLY A 138 25.54 21.06 -19.17
C GLY A 138 24.46 22.11 -18.88
N GLU A 139 23.18 21.74 -18.92
CA GLU A 139 22.06 22.64 -18.73
C GLU A 139 21.63 22.76 -17.25
N THR A 140 21.05 23.90 -16.88
CA THR A 140 20.64 24.16 -15.49
C THR A 140 19.56 23.18 -15.04
N ARG A 141 19.91 22.31 -14.09
CA ARG A 141 18.93 21.41 -13.46
C ARG A 141 17.93 22.24 -12.68
N LEU A 142 16.69 22.30 -13.15
CA LEU A 142 15.56 22.77 -12.34
C LEU A 142 15.39 21.80 -11.16
N GLN A 143 16.04 22.10 -10.04
CA GLN A 143 15.78 21.38 -8.81
C GLN A 143 14.40 21.80 -8.31
N LEU A 144 13.43 20.89 -8.43
CA LEU A 144 12.16 21.02 -7.72
C LEU A 144 12.48 21.11 -6.23
N ARG A 145 12.14 22.25 -5.59
CA ARG A 145 12.40 22.53 -4.17
C ARG A 145 11.89 21.43 -3.22
N ASN A 146 10.94 20.61 -3.67
CA ASN A 146 10.28 19.55 -2.90
C ASN A 146 10.38 18.16 -3.55
N ALA A 147 11.39 17.87 -4.37
CA ALA A 147 11.60 16.50 -4.85
C ALA A 147 12.05 15.62 -3.67
N THR A 148 11.11 14.93 -3.02
CA THR A 148 11.41 13.90 -2.02
C THR A 148 12.26 12.82 -2.67
N ARG A 149 13.41 12.54 -2.05
CA ARG A 149 14.43 11.58 -2.50
C ARG A 149 13.90 10.15 -2.60
#